data_AF-A0A929CJB6-F1
#
_entry.id   AF-A0A929CJB6-F1
#
_cell.length_a   1.000
_cell.length_b   1.000
_cell.length_c   1.000
_cell.angle_alpha   90.00
_cell.angle_beta   90.00
_cell.angle_gamma   90.00
#
_symmetry.space_group_name_H-M   'P 1'
#
loop_
_entity.id
_entity.type
_entity.pdbx_description
1 polymer ?
#
loop_
_entity_poly.entity_id
_entity_poly.type
_entity_poly.pdbx_seq_one_letter_code
_entity_poly.pdbx_strand_id
1 'polypeptide(L)'
;MEHATQVYYLIAISFIVYFIISFVYKILNLRNIEGALLTHRGLLLLNLKHVLGIILFGILFYLIFPEYKFLIHNLEVPKINILLLILVIVFASGFLSFTSVKKKLKDKTESSQYSINKGWEYFIIRVVFLFSYEFFFRGVLLFTLIDTYGLTIAIIICTSLYVLIHIFDSKAEILGAIPFGIVLCLFSYFTNNIWAAF
;
A
#
# COMPACT_ATOMS: atom_id res chain seq x y z
N MET A 1 8.02 27.06 -9.34
CA MET A 1 7.15 26.36 -10.32
C MET A 1 7.82 25.14 -10.92
N GLU A 2 9.07 25.20 -11.38
CA GLU A 2 9.77 24.04 -11.97
C GLU A 2 9.85 22.82 -11.04
N HIS A 3 10.16 23.02 -9.75
CA HIS A 3 10.26 21.93 -8.77
C HIS A 3 8.95 21.15 -8.58
N ALA A 4 7.82 21.86 -8.42
CA ALA A 4 6.51 21.23 -8.26
C ALA A 4 6.14 20.42 -9.51
N THR A 5 6.41 20.95 -10.69
CA THR A 5 6.19 20.24 -11.96
C THR A 5 7.03 18.96 -12.06
N GLN A 6 8.28 18.99 -11.61
CA GLN A 6 9.15 17.80 -11.57
C GLN A 6 8.60 16.72 -10.63
N VAL A 7 8.08 17.10 -9.46
CA VAL A 7 7.43 16.18 -8.51
C VAL A 7 6.26 15.47 -9.18
N TYR A 8 5.37 16.20 -9.85
CA TYR A 8 4.22 15.63 -10.54
C TYR A 8 4.61 14.65 -11.65
N TYR A 9 5.61 14.97 -12.46
CA TYR A 9 6.10 14.05 -13.48
C TYR A 9 6.68 12.78 -12.86
N LEU A 10 7.45 12.90 -11.79
CA LEU A 10 8.04 11.73 -11.13
C LEU A 10 6.98 10.85 -10.46
N ILE A 11 5.97 11.44 -9.84
CA ILE A 11 4.78 10.74 -9.32
C ILE A 11 4.10 9.96 -10.45
N ALA A 12 3.78 10.63 -11.56
CA ALA A 12 3.07 10.03 -12.68
C ALA A 12 3.87 8.87 -13.31
N ILE A 13 5.16 9.07 -13.56
CA ILE A 13 6.05 8.04 -14.11
C ILE A 13 6.14 6.85 -13.16
N SER A 14 6.38 7.09 -11.87
CA SER A 14 6.51 6.01 -10.88
C SER A 14 5.22 5.19 -10.77
N PHE A 15 4.07 5.87 -10.76
CA PHE A 15 2.76 5.25 -10.76
C PHE A 15 2.53 4.40 -12.02
N ILE A 16 2.76 4.97 -13.22
CA ILE A 16 2.56 4.28 -14.50
C ILE A 16 3.46 3.05 -14.61
N VAL A 17 4.74 3.17 -14.24
CA VAL A 17 5.69 2.05 -14.27
C VAL A 17 5.21 0.93 -13.33
N TYR A 18 4.84 1.26 -12.09
CA TYR A 18 4.34 0.26 -11.15
C TYR A 18 3.00 -0.36 -11.58
N PHE A 19 2.13 0.43 -12.22
CA PHE A 19 0.87 -0.05 -12.79
C PHE A 19 1.11 -1.05 -13.93
N ILE A 20 2.04 -0.76 -14.85
CA ILE A 20 2.45 -1.68 -15.92
C ILE A 20 3.04 -2.97 -15.32
N ILE A 21 3.91 -2.87 -14.33
CA ILE A 21 4.44 -4.03 -13.61
C ILE A 21 3.27 -4.85 -13.02
N SER A 22 2.33 -4.20 -12.36
CA SER A 22 1.16 -4.88 -11.78
C SER A 22 0.29 -5.56 -12.84
N PHE A 23 0.15 -4.95 -14.03
CA PHE A 23 -0.54 -5.55 -15.17
C PHE A 23 0.17 -6.80 -15.70
N VAL A 24 1.50 -6.76 -15.84
CA VAL A 24 2.30 -7.93 -16.25
C VAL A 24 2.11 -9.08 -15.25
N TYR A 25 2.14 -8.77 -13.94
CA TYR A 25 1.93 -9.78 -12.90
C TYR A 25 0.51 -10.36 -12.88
N LYS A 26 -0.50 -9.58 -13.30
CA LYS A 26 -1.85 -10.09 -13.56
C LYS A 26 -1.85 -11.13 -14.68
N ILE A 27 -1.19 -10.84 -15.80
CA ILE A 27 -1.10 -11.76 -16.95
C ILE A 27 -0.43 -13.08 -16.53
N LEU A 28 0.60 -12.99 -15.67
CA LEU A 28 1.30 -14.16 -15.11
C LEU A 28 0.52 -14.90 -14.01
N ASN A 29 -0.70 -14.45 -13.67
CA ASN A 29 -1.53 -14.97 -12.56
C ASN A 29 -0.85 -14.90 -11.18
N LEU A 30 0.08 -13.96 -11.00
CA LEU A 30 0.85 -13.71 -9.76
C LEU A 30 0.29 -12.49 -9.00
N ARG A 31 -1.03 -12.41 -8.87
CA ARG A 31 -1.72 -11.27 -8.24
C ARG A 31 -1.56 -11.26 -6.72
N ASN A 32 -1.65 -12.43 -6.12
CA ASN A 32 -1.65 -12.62 -4.68
C ASN A 32 -0.78 -13.81 -4.27
N ILE A 33 -0.66 -14.02 -2.96
CA ILE A 33 0.14 -15.11 -2.41
C ILE A 33 -0.39 -16.49 -2.84
N GLU A 34 -1.71 -16.66 -2.98
CA GLU A 34 -2.31 -17.92 -3.41
C GLU A 34 -1.83 -18.31 -4.82
N GLY A 35 -1.86 -17.38 -5.79
CA GLY A 35 -1.32 -17.63 -7.13
C GLY A 35 0.20 -17.84 -7.14
N ALA A 36 0.93 -17.13 -6.29
CA ALA A 36 2.38 -17.26 -6.16
C ALA A 36 2.82 -18.60 -5.56
N LEU A 37 2.04 -19.17 -4.63
CA LEU A 37 2.31 -20.48 -4.04
C LEU A 37 2.08 -21.63 -5.04
N LEU A 38 1.19 -21.45 -6.01
CA LEU A 38 0.86 -22.44 -7.04
C LEU A 38 1.78 -22.37 -8.28
N THR A 39 2.64 -21.35 -8.37
CA THR A 39 3.50 -21.12 -9.54
C THR A 39 4.96 -21.41 -9.20
N HIS A 40 5.69 -22.06 -10.11
CA HIS A 40 7.13 -22.28 -9.95
C HIS A 40 7.87 -20.94 -9.82
N ARG A 41 8.64 -20.76 -8.73
CA ARG A 41 9.29 -19.49 -8.35
C ARG A 41 8.33 -18.31 -8.19
N GLY A 42 7.03 -18.55 -8.02
CA GLY A 42 6.02 -17.50 -7.90
C GLY A 42 6.25 -16.58 -6.71
N LEU A 43 6.69 -17.12 -5.56
CA LEU A 43 7.01 -16.30 -4.38
C LEU A 43 8.19 -15.35 -4.61
N LEU A 44 9.22 -15.80 -5.34
CA LEU A 44 10.37 -14.97 -5.72
C LEU A 44 9.93 -13.81 -6.62
N LEU A 45 9.11 -14.10 -7.64
CA LEU A 45 8.58 -13.08 -8.54
C LEU A 45 7.71 -12.09 -7.76
N LEU A 46 6.82 -12.57 -6.90
CA LEU A 46 5.98 -11.68 -6.10
C LEU A 46 6.81 -10.77 -5.18
N ASN A 47 7.89 -11.28 -4.58
CA ASN A 47 8.83 -10.46 -3.82
C ASN A 47 9.57 -9.46 -4.71
N LEU A 48 9.94 -9.82 -5.95
CA LEU A 48 10.54 -8.89 -6.90
C LEU A 48 9.59 -7.72 -7.22
N LYS A 49 8.30 -7.97 -7.43
CA LYS A 49 7.29 -6.91 -7.58
C LYS A 49 7.28 -5.97 -6.38
N HIS A 50 7.31 -6.50 -5.16
CA HIS A 50 7.34 -5.67 -3.94
C HIS A 50 8.63 -4.86 -3.83
N VAL A 51 9.79 -5.45 -4.13
CA VAL A 51 11.08 -4.73 -4.12
C VAL A 51 11.08 -3.60 -5.15
N LEU A 52 10.57 -3.83 -6.35
CA LEU A 52 10.40 -2.76 -7.35
C LEU A 52 9.49 -1.65 -6.83
N GLY A 53 8.41 -2.01 -6.12
CA GLY A 53 7.55 -1.05 -5.43
C GLY A 53 8.27 -0.26 -4.34
N ILE A 54 9.09 -0.92 -3.51
CA ILE A 54 9.90 -0.26 -2.47
C ILE A 54 10.85 0.78 -3.09
N ILE A 55 11.48 0.42 -4.19
CA ILE A 55 12.38 1.32 -4.91
C ILE A 55 11.60 2.51 -5.48
N LEU A 56 10.52 2.25 -6.23
CA LEU A 56 9.75 3.28 -6.93
C LEU A 56 8.98 4.21 -5.99
N PHE A 57 8.36 3.68 -4.93
CA PHE A 57 7.49 4.43 -4.03
C PHE A 57 8.18 4.90 -2.75
N GLY A 58 9.21 4.18 -2.29
CA GLY A 58 9.94 4.50 -1.06
C GLY A 58 11.25 5.22 -1.34
N ILE A 59 12.26 4.44 -1.75
CA ILE A 59 13.66 4.89 -1.81
C ILE A 59 13.81 6.10 -2.75
N LEU A 60 13.21 6.05 -3.94
CA LEU A 60 13.28 7.12 -4.93
C LEU A 60 12.81 8.46 -4.36
N PHE A 61 11.62 8.47 -3.75
CA PHE A 61 11.03 9.69 -3.19
C PHE A 61 11.73 10.14 -1.91
N TYR A 62 12.17 9.21 -1.07
CA TYR A 62 12.92 9.53 0.15
C TYR A 62 14.25 10.23 -0.16
N LEU A 63 14.92 9.84 -1.24
CA LEU A 63 16.20 10.45 -1.64
C LEU A 63 16.00 11.81 -2.34
N ILE A 64 14.99 11.92 -3.22
CA ILE A 64 14.79 13.09 -4.07
C ILE A 64 14.06 14.23 -3.34
N PHE A 65 13.11 13.90 -2.46
CA PHE A 65 12.26 14.90 -1.80
C PHE A 65 12.44 14.87 -0.28
N PRO A 66 13.51 15.48 0.24
CA PRO A 66 13.78 15.52 1.67
C PRO A 66 12.67 16.21 2.47
N GLU A 67 11.89 17.09 1.84
CA GLU A 67 10.74 17.78 2.44
C GLU A 67 9.64 16.83 2.90
N TYR A 68 9.52 15.61 2.37
CA TYR A 68 8.51 14.65 2.85
C TYR A 68 9.02 13.76 3.98
N LYS A 69 10.31 13.84 4.36
CA LYS A 69 10.90 13.00 5.41
C LYS A 69 10.29 13.26 6.80
N PHE A 70 9.82 14.48 7.06
CA PHE A 70 9.18 14.78 8.35
C PHE A 70 7.94 13.91 8.59
N LEU A 71 7.24 13.48 7.53
CA LEU A 71 6.06 12.62 7.63
C LEU A 71 6.40 11.21 8.14
N ILE A 72 7.68 10.82 8.06
CA ILE A 72 8.22 9.59 8.63
C ILE A 72 8.79 9.84 10.03
N HIS A 73 9.46 10.96 10.26
CA HIS A 73 10.17 11.20 11.52
C HIS A 73 9.29 11.75 12.64
N ASN A 74 8.22 12.48 12.31
CA ASN A 74 7.32 13.03 13.31
C ASN A 74 6.31 11.97 13.74
N LEU A 75 6.61 11.33 14.86
CA LEU A 75 5.68 10.42 15.53
C LEU A 75 4.77 11.24 16.47
N GLU A 76 3.85 12.02 15.90
CA GLU A 76 2.82 12.66 16.71
C GLU A 76 1.80 11.61 17.15
N VAL A 77 1.68 11.41 18.47
CA VAL A 77 0.71 10.48 19.03
C VAL A 77 -0.69 11.01 18.70
N PRO A 78 -1.53 10.22 18.00
CA PRO A 78 -2.88 10.64 17.67
C PRO A 78 -3.66 10.97 18.95
N LYS A 79 -4.60 11.91 18.85
CA LYS A 79 -5.57 12.16 19.92
C LYS A 79 -6.26 10.84 20.30
N ILE A 80 -6.59 10.67 21.59
CA ILE A 80 -7.15 9.42 22.12
C ILE A 80 -8.35 8.89 21.32
N ASN A 81 -9.23 9.77 20.83
CA ASN A 81 -10.38 9.38 20.01
C ASN A 81 -9.97 8.75 18.66
N ILE A 82 -8.93 9.30 18.02
CA ILE A 82 -8.38 8.77 16.77
C ILE A 82 -7.66 7.45 17.05
N LEU A 83 -6.90 7.37 18.14
CA LEU A 83 -6.22 6.16 18.55
C LEU A 83 -7.21 5.01 18.82
N LEU A 84 -8.30 5.28 19.53
CA LEU A 84 -9.36 4.30 19.78
C LEU A 84 -10.01 3.82 18.48
N LEU A 85 -10.26 4.74 17.52
CA LEU A 85 -10.79 4.37 16.21
C LEU A 85 -9.82 3.45 15.44
N ILE A 86 -8.52 3.77 15.42
CA ILE A 86 -7.48 2.93 14.80
C ILE A 86 -7.48 1.53 15.43
N LEU A 87 -7.50 1.45 16.77
CA LEU A 87 -7.53 0.17 17.48
C LEU A 87 -8.78 -0.65 17.12
N VAL A 88 -9.95 -0.04 17.07
CA VAL A 88 -11.20 -0.72 16.66
C VAL A 88 -11.08 -1.28 15.24
N ILE A 89 -10.53 -0.51 14.30
CA ILE A 89 -10.32 -0.97 12.91
C ILE A 89 -9.32 -2.14 12.85
N VAL A 90 -8.22 -2.07 13.61
CA VAL A 90 -7.23 -3.16 13.67
C VAL A 90 -7.83 -4.43 14.28
N PHE A 91 -8.56 -4.34 15.39
CA PHE A 91 -9.22 -5.50 15.98
C PHE A 91 -10.29 -6.09 15.07
N ALA A 92 -11.11 -5.24 14.43
CA ALA A 92 -12.14 -5.69 13.48
C ALA A 92 -11.52 -6.42 12.28
N SER A 93 -10.47 -5.86 11.68
CA SER A 93 -9.77 -6.48 10.54
C SER A 93 -9.08 -7.80 10.93
N GLY A 94 -8.44 -7.86 12.10
CA GLY A 94 -7.87 -9.10 12.64
C GLY A 94 -8.92 -10.19 12.85
N PHE A 95 -10.08 -9.83 13.43
CA PHE A 95 -11.20 -10.75 13.63
C PHE A 95 -11.79 -11.26 12.31
N LEU A 96 -12.00 -10.36 11.34
CA LEU A 96 -12.48 -10.72 9.99
C LEU A 96 -11.48 -11.62 9.25
N SER A 97 -10.18 -11.35 9.39
CA SER A 97 -9.13 -12.20 8.81
C SER A 97 -9.14 -13.60 9.44
N PHE A 98 -9.20 -13.70 10.77
CA PHE A 98 -9.24 -14.98 11.47
C PHE A 98 -10.44 -15.85 11.06
N THR A 99 -11.63 -15.25 11.00
CA THR A 99 -12.85 -15.94 10.56
C THR A 99 -12.75 -16.40 9.10
N SER A 100 -12.16 -15.58 8.22
CA SER A 100 -11.92 -15.91 6.82
C SER A 100 -10.94 -17.07 6.64
N VAL A 101 -9.83 -17.08 7.38
CA VAL A 101 -8.83 -18.16 7.36
C VAL A 101 -9.44 -19.47 7.87
N LYS A 102 -10.16 -19.42 9.00
CA LYS A 102 -10.82 -20.61 9.58
C LYS A 102 -11.81 -21.25 8.61
N LYS A 103 -12.53 -20.45 7.81
CA LYS A 103 -13.44 -20.95 6.78
C LYS A 103 -12.68 -21.63 5.63
N LYS A 104 -11.60 -21.03 5.12
CA LYS A 104 -10.78 -21.61 4.03
C LYS A 104 -10.04 -22.90 4.45
N LEU A 105 -9.56 -22.98 5.69
CA LEU A 105 -8.85 -24.18 6.20
C LEU A 105 -9.76 -25.41 6.33
N LYS A 106 -11.08 -25.23 6.47
CA LYS A 106 -12.02 -26.35 6.49
C LYS A 106 -12.12 -27.06 5.13
N ASP A 107 -11.80 -26.36 4.03
CA ASP A 107 -12.06 -26.82 2.66
C ASP A 107 -10.79 -27.25 1.90
N LYS A 108 -9.57 -27.06 2.45
CA LYS A 108 -8.31 -27.38 1.76
C LYS A 108 -7.33 -28.16 2.64
N THR A 109 -6.87 -29.29 2.14
CA THR A 109 -5.84 -30.18 2.73
C THR A 109 -4.47 -30.07 2.03
N GLU A 110 -4.23 -29.04 1.23
CA GLU A 110 -2.98 -28.89 0.47
C GLU A 110 -1.86 -28.28 1.33
N SER A 111 -0.72 -28.96 1.39
CA SER A 111 0.50 -28.48 2.04
C SER A 111 1.30 -27.56 1.12
N SER A 112 1.66 -26.37 1.61
CA SER A 112 2.57 -25.45 0.92
C SER A 112 3.90 -26.14 0.54
N GLN A 113 4.37 -25.91 -0.68
CA GLN A 113 5.70 -26.35 -1.15
C GLN A 113 6.85 -25.52 -0.56
N TYR A 114 6.56 -24.37 0.04
CA TYR A 114 7.54 -23.44 0.58
C TYR A 114 7.73 -23.61 2.09
N SER A 115 8.98 -23.47 2.54
CA SER A 115 9.32 -23.49 3.96
C SER A 115 8.85 -22.24 4.70
N ILE A 116 8.71 -22.35 6.02
CA ILE A 116 8.31 -21.24 6.91
C ILE A 116 9.24 -20.03 6.76
N ASN A 117 10.54 -20.25 6.56
CA ASN A 117 11.52 -19.18 6.37
C ASN A 117 11.19 -18.31 5.14
N LYS A 118 10.73 -18.92 4.04
CA LYS A 118 10.28 -18.20 2.86
C LYS A 118 9.01 -17.38 3.11
N GLY A 119 8.15 -17.84 4.01
CA GLY A 119 7.01 -17.07 4.51
C GLY A 119 7.46 -15.80 5.25
N TRP A 120 8.46 -15.91 6.13
CA TRP A 120 9.02 -14.74 6.83
C TRP A 120 9.70 -13.74 5.89
N GLU A 121 10.49 -14.23 4.92
CA GLU A 121 11.08 -13.36 3.88
C GLU A 121 10.00 -12.56 3.15
N TYR A 122 8.94 -13.24 2.69
CA TYR A 122 7.81 -12.58 2.04
C TYR A 122 7.15 -11.55 2.95
N PHE A 123 6.89 -11.90 4.21
CA PHE A 123 6.21 -11.03 5.15
C PHE A 123 7.00 -9.74 5.39
N ILE A 124 8.30 -9.83 5.66
CA ILE A 124 9.15 -8.66 5.89
C ILE A 124 9.18 -7.75 4.66
N ILE A 125 9.40 -8.33 3.47
CA ILE A 125 9.41 -7.57 2.21
C ILE A 125 8.05 -6.89 1.99
N ARG A 126 6.95 -7.59 2.28
CA ARG A 126 5.60 -7.05 2.13
C ARG A 126 5.35 -5.89 3.08
N VAL A 127 5.79 -5.97 4.34
CA VAL A 127 5.68 -4.90 5.33
C VAL A 127 6.45 -3.66 4.86
N VAL A 128 7.70 -3.81 4.42
CA VAL A 128 8.51 -2.68 3.91
C VAL A 128 7.91 -2.08 2.64
N PHE A 129 7.35 -2.92 1.77
CA PHE A 129 6.64 -2.47 0.58
C PHE A 129 5.39 -1.67 0.95
N LEU A 130 4.56 -2.15 1.86
CA LEU A 130 3.37 -1.43 2.32
C LEU A 130 3.74 -0.09 2.94
N PHE A 131 4.82 -0.02 3.72
CA PHE A 131 5.30 1.25 4.27
C PHE A 131 5.70 2.24 3.15
N SER A 132 6.49 1.76 2.18
CA SER A 132 6.93 2.57 1.03
C SER A 132 5.74 3.02 0.17
N TYR A 133 4.76 2.14 0.03
CA TYR A 133 3.52 2.38 -0.69
C TYR A 133 2.68 3.48 0.00
N GLU A 134 2.50 3.39 1.31
CA GLU A 134 1.79 4.43 2.07
C GLU A 134 2.57 5.75 2.09
N PHE A 135 3.90 5.72 2.17
CA PHE A 135 4.72 6.92 2.02
C PHE A 135 4.47 7.63 0.68
N PHE A 136 4.38 6.89 -0.43
CA PHE A 136 4.08 7.47 -1.73
C PHE A 136 2.66 8.04 -1.81
N PHE A 137 1.63 7.28 -1.43
CA PHE A 137 0.24 7.72 -1.56
C PHE A 137 -0.14 8.80 -0.55
N ARG A 138 0.13 8.54 0.73
CA ARG A 138 -0.35 9.35 1.86
C ARG A 138 0.65 10.40 2.28
N GLY A 139 1.93 10.17 1.99
CA GLY A 139 2.97 11.17 2.18
C GLY A 139 3.09 12.08 0.95
N VAL A 140 3.77 11.58 -0.08
CA VAL A 140 4.13 12.41 -1.24
C VAL A 140 2.88 12.88 -2.00
N LEU A 141 2.14 11.96 -2.62
CA LEU A 141 1.04 12.29 -3.52
C LEU A 141 -0.05 13.14 -2.84
N LEU A 142 -0.51 12.71 -1.66
CA LEU A 142 -1.57 13.42 -0.93
C LEU A 142 -1.14 14.86 -0.58
N PHE A 143 0.03 15.04 0.05
CA PHE A 143 0.44 16.38 0.49
C PHE A 143 0.82 17.29 -0.69
N THR A 144 1.46 16.75 -1.74
CA THR A 144 1.68 17.53 -2.98
C THR A 144 0.36 18.05 -3.57
N LEU A 145 -0.68 17.21 -3.60
CA LEU A 145 -1.99 17.59 -4.11
C LEU A 145 -2.74 18.56 -3.18
N ILE A 146 -2.61 18.41 -1.85
CA ILE A 146 -3.21 19.33 -0.88
C ILE A 146 -2.69 20.75 -1.11
N ASP A 147 -1.37 20.90 -1.28
CA ASP A 147 -0.74 22.20 -1.45
C ASP A 147 -1.22 22.94 -2.72
N THR A 148 -1.66 22.19 -3.74
CA THR A 148 -2.05 22.76 -5.04
C THR A 148 -3.58 22.86 -5.23
N TYR A 149 -4.34 21.87 -4.75
CA TYR A 149 -5.76 21.72 -5.04
C TYR A 149 -6.64 21.66 -3.79
N GLY A 150 -6.05 21.67 -2.60
CA GLY A 150 -6.75 21.52 -1.33
C GLY A 150 -7.15 20.07 -1.02
N LEU A 151 -7.61 19.87 0.22
CA LEU A 151 -7.82 18.56 0.82
C LEU A 151 -8.82 17.67 0.04
N THR A 152 -9.99 18.22 -0.31
CA THR A 152 -11.06 17.43 -0.92
C THR A 152 -10.64 16.85 -2.27
N ILE A 153 -10.04 17.67 -3.14
CA ILE A 153 -9.59 17.23 -4.46
C ILE A 153 -8.42 16.25 -4.32
N ALA A 154 -7.49 16.51 -3.40
CA ALA A 154 -6.37 15.62 -3.12
C ALA A 154 -6.84 14.22 -2.69
N ILE A 155 -7.83 14.12 -1.79
CA ILE A 155 -8.40 12.83 -1.37
C ILE A 155 -9.04 12.09 -2.54
N ILE A 156 -9.81 12.78 -3.39
CA ILE A 156 -10.46 12.16 -4.55
C ILE A 156 -9.43 11.58 -5.51
N ILE A 157 -8.41 12.36 -5.88
CA ILE A 157 -7.37 11.92 -6.82
C ILE A 157 -6.53 10.79 -6.20
N CYS A 158 -6.07 10.96 -4.96
CA CYS A 158 -5.26 9.95 -4.27
C CYS A 158 -6.02 8.63 -4.11
N THR A 159 -7.30 8.68 -3.72
CA THR A 159 -8.15 7.49 -3.62
C THR A 159 -8.39 6.85 -4.98
N SER A 160 -8.60 7.64 -6.03
CA SER A 160 -8.81 7.12 -7.39
C SER A 160 -7.58 6.36 -7.90
N LEU A 161 -6.38 6.92 -7.70
CA LEU A 161 -5.12 6.26 -8.07
C LEU A 161 -4.85 5.02 -7.20
N TYR A 162 -5.16 5.09 -5.91
CA TYR A 162 -5.07 3.95 -5.00
C TYR A 162 -5.97 2.78 -5.47
N VAL A 163 -7.24 3.06 -5.79
CA VAL A 163 -8.18 2.08 -6.35
C VAL A 163 -7.69 1.55 -7.70
N LEU A 164 -7.12 2.42 -8.54
CA LEU A 164 -6.61 2.02 -9.85
C LEU A 164 -5.47 0.99 -9.75
N ILE A 165 -4.57 1.07 -8.77
CA ILE A 165 -3.56 0.01 -8.55
C ILE A 165 -4.21 -1.35 -8.26
N HIS A 166 -5.36 -1.35 -7.58
CA HIS A 166 -6.11 -2.55 -7.24
C HIS A 166 -7.01 -3.07 -8.37
N ILE A 167 -7.08 -2.42 -9.53
CA ILE A 167 -7.98 -2.83 -10.64
C ILE A 167 -7.70 -4.24 -11.17
N PHE A 168 -6.51 -4.78 -10.89
CA PHE A 168 -6.09 -6.12 -11.28
C PHE A 168 -6.36 -7.20 -10.22
N ASP A 169 -6.78 -6.78 -9.04
CA ASP A 169 -7.04 -7.63 -7.89
C ASP A 169 -8.51 -8.10 -7.87
N SER A 170 -8.97 -8.64 -6.74
CA SER A 170 -10.35 -9.11 -6.61
C SER A 170 -11.36 -7.94 -6.53
N LYS A 171 -12.61 -8.19 -6.92
CA LYS A 171 -13.70 -7.19 -6.77
C LYS A 171 -13.83 -6.67 -5.33
N ALA A 172 -13.61 -7.54 -4.35
CA ALA A 172 -13.66 -7.17 -2.95
C ALA A 172 -12.54 -6.19 -2.58
N GLU A 173 -11.33 -6.39 -3.09
CA GLU A 173 -10.20 -5.48 -2.88
C GLU A 173 -10.43 -4.12 -3.55
N ILE A 174 -10.97 -4.10 -4.78
CA ILE A 174 -11.29 -2.85 -5.49
C ILE A 174 -12.35 -2.03 -4.73
N LEU A 175 -13.44 -2.69 -4.31
CA LEU A 175 -14.52 -2.01 -3.58
C LEU A 175 -14.08 -1.58 -2.18
N GLY A 176 -13.26 -2.39 -1.50
CA GLY A 176 -12.69 -2.06 -0.20
C GLY A 176 -11.67 -0.92 -0.27
N ALA A 177 -10.94 -0.79 -1.38
CA ALA A 177 -9.94 0.25 -1.56
C ALA A 177 -10.53 1.67 -1.57
N ILE A 178 -11.80 1.85 -1.91
CA ILE A 178 -12.46 3.17 -1.91
C ILE A 178 -12.59 3.72 -0.48
N PRO A 179 -13.37 3.10 0.45
CA PRO A 179 -13.52 3.63 1.79
C PRO A 179 -12.20 3.58 2.56
N PHE A 180 -11.39 2.54 2.37
CA PHE A 180 -10.08 2.44 3.01
C PHE A 180 -9.16 3.56 2.54
N GLY A 181 -9.14 3.85 1.24
CA GLY A 181 -8.37 4.91 0.63
C GLY A 181 -8.61 6.28 1.27
N ILE A 182 -9.90 6.63 1.42
CA ILE A 182 -10.35 7.87 2.05
C ILE A 182 -9.93 7.95 3.51
N VAL A 183 -10.18 6.88 4.29
CA VAL A 183 -9.85 6.83 5.72
C VAL A 183 -8.36 7.04 5.95
N LEU A 184 -7.50 6.37 5.18
CA LEU A 184 -6.05 6.52 5.31
C LEU A 184 -5.56 7.93 4.95
N CYS A 185 -6.16 8.58 3.95
CA CYS A 185 -5.85 9.97 3.63
C CYS A 185 -6.19 10.90 4.80
N LEU A 186 -7.36 10.71 5.42
CA LEU A 186 -7.78 11.49 6.57
C LEU A 186 -6.88 11.27 7.78
N PHE A 187 -6.50 10.02 8.07
CA PHE A 187 -5.55 9.72 9.15
C PHE A 187 -4.22 10.43 8.94
N SER A 188 -3.68 10.36 7.73
CA SER A 188 -2.39 10.98 7.42
C SER A 188 -2.46 12.51 7.52
N TYR A 189 -3.55 13.11 7.05
CA TYR A 189 -3.79 14.54 7.16
C TYR A 189 -3.94 15.01 8.62
N PHE A 190 -4.75 14.34 9.44
CA PHE A 190 -5.02 14.77 10.82
C PHE A 190 -3.87 14.48 11.79
N THR A 191 -3.02 13.51 11.48
CA THR A 191 -1.85 13.15 12.32
C THR A 191 -0.55 13.73 11.79
N ASN A 192 -0.58 14.33 10.59
CA ASN A 192 0.59 14.88 9.90
C ASN A 192 1.77 13.89 9.81
N ASN A 193 1.47 12.60 9.67
CA ASN A 193 2.43 11.52 9.54
C ASN A 193 1.80 10.32 8.82
N ILE A 194 2.64 9.43 8.29
CA ILE A 194 2.16 8.24 7.58
C ILE A 194 1.94 7.01 8.47
N TRP A 195 2.41 7.05 9.73
CA TRP A 195 2.35 5.90 10.64
C TRP A 195 0.92 5.52 11.03
N ALA A 196 0.01 6.48 11.09
CA ALA A 196 -1.39 6.19 11.33
C ALA A 196 -2.07 5.47 10.14
N ALA A 197 -1.48 5.56 8.94
CA ALA A 197 -1.99 4.92 7.74
C ALA A 197 -1.33 3.56 7.42
N PHE A 198 -0.15 3.30 7.97
CA PHE A 198 0.63 2.07 7.82
C PHE A 198 0.31 1.04 8.92
#